data_AF-A0A6L6ZYT8-F1
#
_entry.id   AF-A0A6L6ZYT8-F1
#
_cell.length_a   1.000
_cell.length_b   1.000
_cell.length_c   1.000
_cell.angle_alpha   90.00
_cell.angle_beta   90.00
_cell.angle_gamma   90.00
#
_symmetry.space_group_name_H-M   'P 1'
#
loop_
_entity.id
_entity.type
_entity.pdbx_description
1 polymer ?
#
loop_
_entity_poly.entity_id
_entity_poly.type
_entity_poly.pdbx_seq_one_letter_code
_entity_poly.pdbx_strand_id
1 'polypeptide(L)'
;MLGKYKAVLALLLLIILVPLTLLMTLGLWVPTLAGIWLPLGTRIALDESPRITRKGLIIPDLRYLVGDCQLAHITNASLSHPSRWLLNVGMVELDSACLAKLPQTEQSPVAPKTLAQWQSMLPNTWINIDKLIFSPWQEWQGKLSLALTSDIQQLRYQGEKVKFQGQLKGQQLTVSELDVVAFENQPPVKLVGEFTMPLVPDGLPVSGHATATLNLPQEPSLVDAELDWQENSGQLIVLARDNGDPLLDLPWQITRQQLTVSDGRW
;
A
#
# COMPACT_ATOMS: atom_id res chain seq x y z
N MET A 1 -15.52 10.06 -61.00
CA MET A 1 -14.91 9.04 -60.10
C MET A 1 -13.73 9.58 -59.29
N LEU A 2 -12.96 10.56 -59.78
CA LEU A 2 -11.82 11.17 -59.06
C LEU A 2 -12.16 11.80 -57.69
N GLY A 3 -13.34 12.43 -57.55
CA GLY A 3 -13.75 13.09 -56.30
C GLY A 3 -14.00 12.13 -55.13
N LYS A 4 -14.50 10.92 -55.42
CA LYS A 4 -14.71 9.87 -54.40
C LYS A 4 -13.38 9.33 -53.88
N TYR A 5 -12.39 9.16 -54.75
CA TYR A 5 -11.03 8.76 -54.35
C TYR A 5 -10.35 9.79 -53.45
N LYS A 6 -10.46 11.09 -53.77
CA LYS A 6 -9.92 12.16 -52.92
C LYS A 6 -10.56 12.19 -51.53
N ALA A 7 -11.88 11.96 -51.44
CA ALA A 7 -12.59 11.88 -50.17
C ALA A 7 -12.14 10.67 -49.32
N VAL A 8 -11.99 9.49 -49.94
CA VAL A 8 -11.49 8.29 -49.26
C VAL A 8 -10.05 8.48 -48.77
N LEU A 9 -9.20 9.13 -49.57
CA LEU A 9 -7.80 9.39 -49.21
C LEU A 9 -7.70 10.41 -48.06
N ALA A 10 -8.53 11.45 -48.07
CA ALA A 10 -8.61 12.42 -46.98
C ALA A 10 -9.13 11.78 -45.69
N LEU A 11 -10.12 10.89 -45.78
CA LEU A 11 -10.63 10.12 -44.64
C LEU A 11 -9.55 9.20 -44.05
N LEU A 12 -8.82 8.47 -44.89
CA LEU A 12 -7.69 7.63 -44.47
C LEU A 12 -6.60 8.46 -43.80
N LEU A 13 -6.24 9.60 -44.38
CA LEU A 13 -5.26 10.52 -43.81
C LEU A 13 -5.71 11.02 -42.44
N LEU A 14 -6.99 11.39 -42.28
CA LEU A 14 -7.55 11.84 -41.01
C LEU A 14 -7.56 10.72 -39.97
N ILE A 15 -7.92 9.49 -40.35
CA ILE A 15 -7.88 8.29 -39.50
C ILE A 15 -6.46 7.99 -39.03
N ILE A 16 -5.42 8.36 -39.79
CA ILE A 16 -4.01 8.18 -39.39
C ILE A 16 -3.52 9.36 -38.53
N LEU A 17 -3.84 10.60 -38.92
CA LEU A 17 -3.34 11.80 -38.27
C LEU A 17 -3.97 12.02 -36.90
N VAL A 18 -5.28 11.80 -36.75
CA VAL A 18 -5.98 11.97 -35.46
C VAL A 18 -5.36 11.13 -34.34
N PRO A 19 -5.22 9.78 -34.45
CA PRO A 19 -4.59 9.01 -33.40
C PRO A 19 -3.12 9.38 -33.19
N LEU A 20 -2.39 9.77 -34.23
CA LEU A 20 -1.01 10.23 -34.10
C LEU A 20 -0.91 11.51 -33.25
N THR A 21 -1.80 12.48 -33.49
CA THR A 21 -1.86 13.72 -32.69
C THR A 21 -2.31 13.45 -31.24
N LEU A 22 -3.26 12.54 -31.03
CA LEU A 22 -3.67 12.08 -29.70
C LEU A 22 -2.52 11.44 -28.94
N LEU A 23 -1.72 10.60 -29.59
CA LEU A 23 -0.53 9.97 -29.02
C LEU A 23 0.55 11.00 -28.66
N MET A 24 0.75 12.02 -29.50
CA MET A 24 1.73 13.08 -29.22
C MET A 24 1.29 14.04 -28.11
N THR A 25 -0.01 14.12 -27.83
CA THR A 25 -0.57 15.04 -26.82
C THR A 25 -1.00 14.33 -25.53
N LEU A 26 -0.56 13.08 -25.32
CA LEU A 26 -0.90 12.26 -24.14
C LEU A 26 -0.74 13.03 -22.82
N GLY A 27 0.37 13.76 -22.64
CA GLY A 27 0.61 14.53 -21.41
C GLY A 27 -0.43 15.62 -21.10
N LEU A 28 -1.18 16.10 -22.11
CA LEU A 28 -2.15 17.19 -21.96
C LEU A 28 -3.56 16.70 -21.58
N TRP A 29 -4.00 15.56 -22.11
CA TRP A 29 -5.37 15.06 -21.89
C TRP A 29 -5.46 13.85 -20.96
N VAL A 30 -4.38 13.10 -20.76
CA VAL A 30 -4.37 11.98 -19.80
C VAL A 30 -4.71 12.46 -18.38
N PRO A 31 -4.14 13.58 -17.86
CA PRO A 31 -4.50 14.08 -16.55
C PRO A 31 -5.99 14.40 -16.40
N THR A 32 -6.62 14.99 -17.41
CA THR A 32 -8.03 15.39 -17.35
C THR A 32 -8.96 14.18 -17.41
N LEU A 33 -8.64 13.16 -18.22
CA LEU A 33 -9.40 11.91 -18.23
C LEU A 33 -9.19 11.06 -16.97
N ALA A 34 -7.95 11.01 -16.46
CA ALA A 34 -7.67 10.34 -15.20
C ALA A 34 -8.48 10.95 -14.05
N GLY A 35 -8.69 12.29 -14.07
CA GLY A 35 -9.53 13.02 -13.12
C GLY A 35 -10.94 12.44 -12.91
N ILE A 36 -11.52 11.77 -13.91
CA ILE A 36 -12.85 11.14 -13.79
C ILE A 36 -12.85 9.98 -12.79
N TRP A 37 -11.70 9.31 -12.65
CA TRP A 37 -11.51 8.13 -11.81
C TRP A 37 -10.77 8.46 -10.50
N LEU A 38 -10.29 9.70 -10.35
CA LEU A 38 -9.60 10.15 -9.17
C LEU A 38 -10.59 10.69 -8.13
N PRO A 39 -10.24 10.61 -6.83
CA PRO A 39 -11.01 11.26 -5.79
C PRO A 39 -11.20 12.76 -6.05
N LEU A 40 -12.32 13.31 -5.56
CA LEU A 40 -12.59 14.74 -5.67
C LEU A 40 -11.45 15.56 -5.07
N GLY A 41 -11.12 16.69 -5.70
CA GLY A 41 -10.04 17.57 -5.23
C GLY A 41 -8.62 17.03 -5.45
N THR A 42 -8.46 15.88 -6.12
CA THR A 42 -7.15 15.36 -6.50
C THR A 42 -6.92 15.43 -8.01
N ARG A 43 -5.65 15.53 -8.40
CA ARG A 43 -5.24 15.62 -9.80
C ARG A 43 -3.89 14.99 -10.01
N ILE A 44 -3.66 14.47 -11.21
CA ILE A 44 -2.34 14.06 -11.66
C ILE A 44 -1.75 15.21 -12.49
N ALA A 45 -0.45 15.44 -12.40
CA ALA A 45 0.32 16.29 -13.29
C ALA A 45 1.48 15.47 -13.86
N LEU A 46 1.76 15.67 -15.14
CA LEU A 46 2.85 15.02 -15.86
C LEU A 46 3.76 16.12 -16.38
N ASP A 47 4.96 16.24 -15.83
CA ASP A 47 5.93 17.24 -16.31
C ASP A 47 6.55 16.81 -17.64
N GLU A 48 6.64 15.50 -17.87
CA GLU A 48 7.02 14.91 -19.15
C GLU A 48 5.92 14.00 -19.70
N SER A 49 5.72 14.07 -21.03
CA SER A 49 4.74 13.21 -21.69
C SER A 49 5.13 11.73 -21.60
N PRO A 50 4.19 10.83 -21.23
CA PRO A 50 4.42 9.40 -21.26
C PRO A 50 4.79 8.92 -22.66
N ARG A 51 5.67 7.93 -22.73
CA ARG A 51 6.18 7.38 -24.00
C ARG A 51 5.73 5.94 -24.14
N ILE A 52 5.02 5.64 -25.22
CA ILE A 52 4.66 4.26 -25.57
C ILE A 52 5.83 3.64 -26.34
N THR A 53 6.29 2.48 -25.88
CA THR A 53 7.34 1.68 -26.52
C THR A 53 6.79 0.31 -26.91
N ARG A 54 7.55 -0.45 -27.69
CA ARG A 54 7.20 -1.85 -28.00
C ARG A 54 7.08 -2.74 -26.75
N LYS A 55 7.71 -2.35 -25.63
CA LYS A 55 7.75 -3.11 -24.38
C LYS A 55 6.67 -2.68 -23.38
N GLY A 56 6.04 -1.53 -23.59
CA GLY A 56 5.08 -0.96 -22.64
C GLY A 56 5.10 0.57 -22.60
N LEU A 57 4.43 1.13 -21.60
CA LEU A 57 4.31 2.56 -21.32
C LEU A 57 5.41 2.99 -20.35
N ILE A 58 6.14 4.06 -20.68
CA ILE A 58 7.12 4.70 -19.79
C ILE A 58 6.54 6.04 -19.34
N ILE A 59 6.55 6.30 -18.04
CA ILE A 59 6.10 7.52 -17.39
C ILE A 59 7.31 8.09 -16.64
N PRO A 60 8.01 9.08 -17.22
CA PRO A 60 9.24 9.61 -16.63
C PRO A 60 9.00 10.29 -15.28
N ASP A 61 7.96 11.11 -15.21
CA ASP A 61 7.63 11.93 -14.05
C ASP A 61 6.10 12.05 -13.92
N LEU A 62 5.59 11.78 -12.72
CA LEU A 62 4.19 11.90 -12.39
C LEU A 62 4.04 12.45 -10.97
N ARG A 63 3.28 13.54 -10.86
CA ARG A 63 2.91 14.14 -9.57
C ARG A 63 1.43 13.91 -9.30
N TYR A 64 1.10 13.48 -8.10
CA TYR A 64 -0.27 13.35 -7.62
C TYR A 64 -0.51 14.42 -6.55
N LEU A 65 -1.48 15.29 -6.79
CA LEU A 65 -1.76 16.45 -5.96
C LEU A 65 -3.16 16.39 -5.37
N VAL A 66 -3.29 16.95 -4.17
CA VAL A 66 -4.57 17.25 -3.50
C VAL A 66 -4.66 18.77 -3.38
N GLY A 67 -5.50 19.39 -4.22
CA GLY A 67 -5.43 20.82 -4.50
C GLY A 67 -4.07 21.22 -5.07
N ASP A 68 -3.32 22.00 -4.28
CA ASP A 68 -1.95 22.44 -4.58
C ASP A 68 -0.88 21.70 -3.77
N CYS A 69 -1.27 20.71 -2.95
CA CYS A 69 -0.36 19.90 -2.14
C CYS A 69 0.09 18.67 -2.93
N GLN A 70 1.39 18.47 -3.11
CA GLN A 70 1.92 17.28 -3.76
C GLN A 70 1.90 16.10 -2.79
N LEU A 71 0.89 15.23 -2.92
CA LEU A 71 0.73 14.05 -2.08
C LEU A 71 1.73 12.95 -2.45
N ALA A 72 1.96 12.75 -3.74
CA ALA A 72 2.95 11.79 -4.22
C ALA A 72 3.74 12.32 -5.41
N HIS A 73 5.01 11.95 -5.48
CA HIS A 73 5.86 12.15 -6.65
C HIS A 73 6.46 10.82 -7.08
N ILE A 74 6.24 10.46 -8.34
CA ILE A 74 6.59 9.17 -8.91
C ILE A 74 7.53 9.43 -10.07
N THR A 75 8.72 8.84 -10.02
CA THR A 75 9.72 8.98 -11.08
C THR A 75 10.13 7.63 -11.66
N ASN A 76 10.41 7.63 -12.96
CA ASN A 76 10.82 6.46 -13.73
C ASN A 76 9.87 5.27 -13.55
N ALA A 77 8.58 5.51 -13.78
CA ALA A 77 7.58 4.44 -13.81
C ALA A 77 7.53 3.80 -15.20
N SER A 78 7.37 2.47 -15.24
CA SER A 78 7.19 1.69 -16.45
C SER A 78 6.11 0.64 -16.24
N LEU A 79 5.16 0.59 -17.16
CA LEU A 79 4.05 -0.34 -17.15
C LEU A 79 4.12 -1.22 -18.39
N SER A 80 4.16 -2.52 -18.20
CA SER A 80 4.19 -3.51 -19.27
C SER A 80 3.21 -4.65 -18.98
N HIS A 81 2.84 -5.40 -20.00
CA HIS A 81 1.96 -6.55 -19.88
C HIS A 81 2.43 -7.70 -20.78
N PRO A 82 3.50 -8.42 -20.40
CA PRO A 82 3.91 -9.63 -21.12
C PRO A 82 2.86 -10.74 -20.94
N SER A 83 2.74 -11.29 -19.73
CA SER A 83 1.71 -12.27 -19.33
C SER A 83 0.87 -11.80 -18.14
N ARG A 84 1.44 -10.89 -17.34
CA ARG A 84 0.88 -10.28 -16.14
C ARG A 84 1.22 -8.79 -16.18
N TRP A 85 0.37 -7.93 -15.61
CA TRP A 85 0.74 -6.52 -15.48
C TRP A 85 2.00 -6.41 -14.62
N LEU A 86 2.98 -5.65 -15.10
CA LEU A 86 4.22 -5.38 -14.40
C LEU A 86 4.43 -3.87 -14.37
N LEU A 87 4.33 -3.30 -13.17
CA LEU A 87 4.63 -1.91 -12.86
C LEU A 87 5.97 -1.87 -12.12
N ASN A 88 7.00 -1.27 -12.72
CA ASN A 88 8.24 -0.95 -12.03
C ASN A 88 8.35 0.56 -11.89
N VAL A 89 8.75 1.02 -10.72
CA VAL A 89 8.88 2.44 -10.38
C VAL A 89 10.23 2.67 -9.73
N GLY A 90 11.00 3.63 -10.23
CA GLY A 90 12.30 3.95 -9.66
C GLY A 90 12.18 4.59 -8.27
N MET A 91 11.33 5.62 -8.14
CA MET A 91 11.09 6.28 -6.86
C MET A 91 9.64 6.67 -6.71
N VAL A 92 9.13 6.53 -5.49
CA VAL A 92 7.89 7.16 -5.03
C VAL A 92 8.20 7.92 -3.75
N GLU A 93 7.94 9.22 -3.75
CA GLU A 93 7.95 10.05 -2.54
C GLU A 93 6.51 10.36 -2.14
N LEU A 94 6.16 10.11 -0.88
CA LEU A 94 4.86 10.40 -0.30
C LEU A 94 4.99 11.49 0.76
N ASP A 95 4.21 12.55 0.62
CA ASP A 95 4.14 13.62 1.61
C ASP A 95 2.95 13.37 2.56
N SER A 96 3.29 12.99 3.78
CA SER A 96 2.28 12.70 4.80
C SER A 96 1.49 13.92 5.25
N ALA A 97 2.06 15.13 5.19
CA ALA A 97 1.36 16.36 5.53
C ALA A 97 0.23 16.66 4.52
N CYS A 98 0.34 16.17 3.29
CA CYS A 98 -0.70 16.29 2.28
C CYS A 98 -1.86 15.30 2.45
N LEU A 99 -1.68 14.17 3.16
CA LEU A 99 -2.75 13.17 3.37
C LEU A 99 -3.96 13.78 4.09
N ALA A 100 -3.73 14.66 5.07
CA ALA A 100 -4.79 15.32 5.85
C ALA A 100 -5.68 16.24 5.02
N LYS A 101 -5.27 16.61 3.79
CA LYS A 101 -6.06 17.44 2.87
C LYS A 101 -6.99 16.64 1.97
N LEU A 102 -6.91 15.30 1.99
CA LEU A 102 -7.86 14.47 1.26
C LEU A 102 -9.27 14.73 1.79
N PRO A 103 -10.27 14.89 0.90
CA PRO A 103 -11.63 15.07 1.36
C PRO A 103 -12.06 13.82 2.13
N GLN A 104 -12.75 14.02 3.25
CA GLN A 104 -13.42 12.92 3.91
C GLN A 104 -14.47 12.38 2.94
N THR A 105 -14.40 11.09 2.64
CA THR A 105 -15.35 10.41 1.75
C THR A 105 -16.76 10.68 2.27
N GLU A 106 -17.54 11.50 1.56
CA GLU A 106 -18.97 11.62 1.84
C GLU A 106 -19.57 10.21 1.75
N GLN A 107 -20.46 9.88 2.70
CA GLN A 107 -21.10 8.58 2.75
C GLN A 107 -21.84 8.31 1.44
N SER A 108 -21.20 7.55 0.55
CA SER A 108 -21.79 7.17 -0.72
C SER A 108 -23.04 6.34 -0.43
N PRO A 109 -24.16 6.57 -1.12
CA PRO A 109 -25.38 5.76 -0.98
C PRO A 109 -25.18 4.30 -1.43
N VAL A 110 -24.03 3.97 -2.02
CA VAL A 110 -23.65 2.61 -2.43
C VAL A 110 -23.04 1.88 -1.25
N ALA A 111 -23.56 0.67 -0.96
CA ALA A 111 -23.02 -0.18 0.10
C ALA A 111 -21.51 -0.39 -0.06
N PRO A 112 -20.72 -0.28 1.04
CA PRO A 112 -19.28 -0.43 0.98
C PRO A 112 -18.90 -1.83 0.52
N LYS A 113 -17.88 -1.91 -0.35
CA LYS A 113 -17.38 -3.19 -0.88
C LYS A 113 -16.59 -3.93 0.21
N THR A 114 -16.77 -5.24 0.27
CA THR A 114 -16.01 -6.10 1.19
C THR A 114 -14.56 -6.27 0.71
N LEU A 115 -13.67 -6.70 1.60
CA LEU A 115 -12.27 -7.02 1.26
C LEU A 115 -12.19 -8.02 0.11
N ALA A 116 -12.94 -9.13 0.17
CA ALA A 116 -12.94 -10.13 -0.89
C ALA A 116 -13.43 -9.56 -2.24
N GLN A 117 -14.41 -8.65 -2.23
CA GLN A 117 -14.87 -7.97 -3.44
C GLN A 117 -13.78 -7.06 -4.03
N TRP A 118 -13.10 -6.28 -3.20
CA TRP A 118 -11.95 -5.49 -3.64
C TRP A 118 -10.85 -6.36 -4.23
N GLN A 119 -10.51 -7.46 -3.56
CA GLN A 119 -9.50 -8.41 -4.03
C GLN A 119 -9.86 -8.98 -5.40
N SER A 120 -11.12 -9.39 -5.61
CA SER A 120 -11.58 -9.94 -6.89
C SER A 120 -11.48 -8.97 -8.07
N MET A 121 -11.42 -7.66 -7.81
CA MET A 121 -11.27 -6.61 -8.81
C MET A 121 -9.81 -6.31 -9.14
N LEU A 122 -8.85 -6.83 -8.37
CA LEU A 122 -7.43 -6.62 -8.59
C LEU A 122 -6.97 -7.47 -9.78
N PRO A 123 -6.39 -6.86 -10.82
CA PRO A 123 -5.82 -7.61 -11.93
C PRO A 123 -4.56 -8.35 -11.45
N ASN A 124 -4.23 -9.46 -12.10
CA ASN A 124 -2.95 -10.13 -11.90
C ASN A 124 -1.81 -9.14 -12.20
N THR A 125 -1.17 -8.65 -11.14
CA THR A 125 -0.19 -7.56 -11.22
C THR A 125 1.00 -7.77 -10.31
N TRP A 126 2.20 -7.45 -10.80
CA TRP A 126 3.40 -7.24 -10.00
C TRP A 126 3.72 -5.75 -9.96
N ILE A 127 3.99 -5.23 -8.77
CA ILE A 127 4.40 -3.84 -8.56
C ILE A 127 5.73 -3.86 -7.83
N ASN A 128 6.75 -3.19 -8.38
CA ASN A 128 8.04 -3.00 -7.73
C ASN A 128 8.34 -1.50 -7.66
N ILE A 129 8.61 -1.01 -6.46
CA ILE A 129 9.07 0.35 -6.20
C ILE A 129 10.46 0.24 -5.60
N ASP A 130 11.48 0.68 -6.32
CA ASP A 130 12.87 0.51 -5.87
C ASP A 130 13.20 1.41 -4.68
N LYS A 131 12.62 2.62 -4.62
CA LYS A 131 12.76 3.53 -3.49
C LYS A 131 11.42 4.20 -3.13
N LEU A 132 10.79 3.75 -2.05
CA LEU A 132 9.65 4.40 -1.43
C LEU A 132 10.13 5.29 -0.28
N ILE A 133 9.82 6.57 -0.34
CA ILE A 133 10.22 7.59 0.63
C ILE A 133 8.95 8.16 1.26
N PHE A 134 8.96 8.30 2.58
CA PHE A 134 7.90 8.98 3.33
C PHE A 134 8.49 10.28 3.87
N SER A 135 7.94 11.42 3.50
CA SER A 135 8.37 12.72 4.01
C SER A 135 7.51 13.14 5.21
N PRO A 136 8.11 13.58 6.34
CA PRO A 136 9.55 13.82 6.58
C PRO A 136 10.31 12.66 7.25
N TRP A 137 9.84 11.41 7.12
CA TRP A 137 10.40 10.22 7.79
C TRP A 137 11.28 9.36 6.87
N GLN A 138 12.30 9.95 6.26
CA GLN A 138 13.11 9.27 5.24
C GLN A 138 13.91 8.08 5.78
N GLU A 139 14.12 7.98 7.09
CA GLU A 139 14.78 6.83 7.74
C GLU A 139 14.01 5.50 7.54
N TRP A 140 12.70 5.57 7.26
CA TRP A 140 11.85 4.41 7.02
C TRP A 140 11.77 4.03 5.54
N GLN A 141 12.54 4.69 4.68
CA GLN A 141 12.55 4.41 3.25
C GLN A 141 12.99 2.97 2.93
N GLY A 142 12.57 2.46 1.79
CA GLY A 142 12.86 1.09 1.40
C GLY A 142 12.27 0.70 0.06
N LYS A 143 12.49 -0.56 -0.31
CA LYS A 143 11.93 -1.17 -1.51
C LYS A 143 10.58 -1.81 -1.20
N LEU A 144 9.58 -1.57 -2.03
CA LEU A 144 8.28 -2.24 -1.96
C LEU A 144 8.10 -3.17 -3.15
N SER A 145 7.67 -4.41 -2.88
CA SER A 145 7.24 -5.38 -3.89
C SER A 145 5.86 -5.92 -3.54
N LEU A 146 4.96 -5.89 -4.52
CA LEU A 146 3.60 -6.41 -4.41
C LEU A 146 3.36 -7.47 -5.49
N ALA A 147 2.74 -8.58 -5.10
CA ALA A 147 2.18 -9.55 -6.03
C ALA A 147 0.69 -9.72 -5.74
N LEU A 148 -0.15 -9.23 -6.66
CA LEU A 148 -1.60 -9.16 -6.52
C LEU A 148 -2.30 -10.12 -7.48
N THR A 149 -3.08 -11.05 -6.97
CA THR A 149 -4.09 -11.81 -7.73
C THR A 149 -5.48 -11.47 -7.21
N SER A 150 -6.52 -12.03 -7.85
CA SER A 150 -7.91 -11.85 -7.42
C SER A 150 -8.19 -12.36 -6.00
N ASP A 151 -7.36 -13.29 -5.50
CA ASP A 151 -7.62 -14.02 -4.26
C ASP A 151 -6.51 -13.84 -3.21
N ILE A 152 -5.30 -13.46 -3.65
CA ILE A 152 -4.11 -13.38 -2.80
C ILE A 152 -3.33 -12.11 -3.10
N GLN A 153 -2.97 -11.35 -2.06
CA GLN A 153 -2.08 -10.20 -2.16
C GLN A 153 -0.87 -10.42 -1.26
N GLN A 154 0.30 -10.50 -1.87
CA GLN A 154 1.57 -10.61 -1.15
C GLN A 154 2.27 -9.26 -1.17
N LEU A 155 2.73 -8.84 0.00
CA LEU A 155 3.47 -7.60 0.20
C LEU A 155 4.82 -7.92 0.82
N ARG A 156 5.88 -7.35 0.24
CA ARG A 156 7.22 -7.36 0.81
C ARG A 156 7.77 -5.95 0.84
N TYR A 157 8.26 -5.54 1.99
CA TYR A 157 8.95 -4.29 2.21
C TYR A 157 10.35 -4.54 2.74
N GLN A 158 11.34 -3.87 2.16
CA GLN A 158 12.74 -4.02 2.52
C GLN A 158 13.38 -2.64 2.69
N GLY A 159 13.44 -2.18 3.93
CA GLY A 159 14.17 -0.99 4.35
C GLY A 159 15.34 -1.34 5.27
N GLU A 160 16.04 -0.31 5.73
CA GLU A 160 17.11 -0.43 6.72
C GLU A 160 16.55 -0.60 8.14
N LYS A 161 15.58 0.25 8.52
CA LYS A 161 14.92 0.19 9.84
C LYS A 161 13.72 -0.75 9.91
N VAL A 162 13.16 -1.15 8.76
CA VAL A 162 11.98 -2.01 8.74
C VAL A 162 12.04 -3.02 7.61
N LYS A 163 11.70 -4.28 7.92
CA LYS A 163 11.39 -5.31 6.93
C LYS A 163 10.02 -5.85 7.23
N PHE A 164 9.26 -6.14 6.17
CA PHE A 164 7.95 -6.73 6.31
C PHE A 164 7.71 -7.73 5.19
N GLN A 165 7.14 -8.88 5.53
CA GLN A 165 6.57 -9.80 4.57
C GLN A 165 5.24 -10.32 5.09
N GLY A 166 4.20 -10.13 4.28
CA GLY A 166 2.86 -10.56 4.62
C GLY A 166 2.03 -10.97 3.41
N GLN A 167 0.96 -11.71 3.68
CA GLN A 167 0.02 -12.18 2.68
C GLN A 167 -1.41 -11.98 3.18
N LEU A 168 -2.24 -11.38 2.35
CA LEU A 168 -3.69 -11.27 2.55
C LEU A 168 -4.42 -12.24 1.62
N LYS A 169 -5.33 -13.03 2.17
CA LYS A 169 -6.27 -13.90 1.42
C LYS A 169 -7.66 -13.79 2.04
N GLY A 170 -8.58 -13.11 1.36
CA GLY A 170 -9.88 -12.77 1.95
C GLY A 170 -9.69 -11.89 3.18
N GLN A 171 -10.13 -12.34 4.35
CA GLN A 171 -9.89 -11.64 5.62
C GLN A 171 -8.61 -12.07 6.34
N GLN A 172 -7.96 -13.17 5.91
CA GLN A 172 -6.79 -13.68 6.62
C GLN A 172 -5.53 -12.93 6.19
N LEU A 173 -4.91 -12.19 7.11
CA LEU A 173 -3.60 -11.59 6.97
C LEU A 173 -2.58 -12.42 7.75
N THR A 174 -1.64 -13.04 7.05
CA THR A 174 -0.50 -13.73 7.65
C THR A 174 0.73 -12.84 7.52
N VAL A 175 1.37 -12.50 8.63
CA VAL A 175 2.65 -11.80 8.70
C VAL A 175 3.73 -12.82 9.00
N SER A 176 4.56 -13.12 8.00
CA SER A 176 5.65 -14.08 8.12
C SER A 176 6.95 -13.44 8.60
N GLU A 177 7.08 -12.12 8.47
CA GLU A 177 8.24 -11.36 8.91
C GLU A 177 7.82 -9.91 9.16
N LEU A 178 8.15 -9.40 10.34
CA LEU A 178 8.18 -7.98 10.64
C LEU A 178 9.40 -7.74 11.53
N ASP A 179 10.43 -7.11 10.98
CA ASP A 179 11.61 -6.69 11.72
C ASP A 179 11.60 -5.17 11.82
N VAL A 180 11.65 -4.62 13.05
CA VAL A 180 11.65 -3.17 13.28
C VAL A 180 12.81 -2.78 14.18
N VAL A 181 13.70 -1.94 13.67
CA VAL A 181 14.76 -1.29 14.46
C VAL A 181 14.17 -0.07 15.15
N ALA A 182 13.54 -0.29 16.30
CA ALA A 182 12.87 0.76 17.07
C ALA A 182 13.86 1.68 17.81
N PHE A 183 15.02 1.15 18.21
CA PHE A 183 16.03 1.88 18.99
C PHE A 183 17.42 1.72 18.38
N GLU A 184 18.20 2.79 18.38
CA GLU A 184 19.58 2.76 17.88
C GLU A 184 20.44 1.78 18.70
N ASN A 185 21.31 1.04 18.00
CA ASN A 185 22.22 0.05 18.60
C ASN A 185 21.53 -1.10 19.36
N GLN A 186 20.23 -1.32 19.15
CA GLN A 186 19.51 -2.48 19.67
C GLN A 186 19.14 -3.46 18.54
N PRO A 187 19.04 -4.76 18.83
CA PRO A 187 18.51 -5.72 17.87
C PRO A 187 17.08 -5.35 17.47
N PRO A 188 16.65 -5.68 16.23
CA PRO A 188 15.30 -5.39 15.79
C PRO A 188 14.28 -6.19 16.60
N VAL A 189 13.14 -5.58 16.87
CA VAL A 189 11.94 -6.28 17.33
C VAL A 189 11.44 -7.13 16.18
N LYS A 190 11.23 -8.43 16.42
CA LYS A 190 10.73 -9.37 15.43
C LYS A 190 9.30 -9.74 15.76
N LEU A 191 8.42 -9.75 14.77
CA LEU A 191 7.03 -10.14 14.93
C LEU A 191 6.59 -11.06 13.79
N VAL A 192 5.83 -12.08 14.16
CA VAL A 192 5.09 -12.95 13.26
C VAL A 192 3.66 -13.10 13.79
N GLY A 193 2.70 -13.38 12.91
CA GLY A 193 1.33 -13.53 13.37
C GLY A 193 0.32 -13.78 12.29
N GLU A 194 -0.87 -14.11 12.74
CA GLU A 194 -2.05 -14.34 11.93
C GLU A 194 -3.19 -13.45 12.44
N PHE A 195 -3.80 -12.71 11.52
CA PHE A 195 -4.78 -11.68 11.81
C PHE A 195 -6.02 -11.86 10.94
N THR A 196 -7.19 -11.69 11.54
CA THR A 196 -8.46 -11.63 10.81
C THR A 196 -8.84 -10.17 10.60
N MET A 197 -8.72 -9.70 9.37
CA MET A 197 -9.14 -8.37 8.94
C MET A 197 -10.67 -8.23 8.96
N PRO A 198 -11.20 -7.00 9.15
CA PRO A 198 -12.64 -6.75 9.08
C PRO A 198 -13.19 -7.01 7.68
N LEU A 199 -14.50 -7.29 7.59
CA LEU A 199 -15.15 -7.61 6.31
C LEU A 199 -15.07 -6.44 5.31
N VAL A 200 -15.17 -5.21 5.81
CA VAL A 200 -14.98 -3.96 5.07
C VAL A 200 -13.64 -3.37 5.50
N PRO A 201 -12.82 -2.82 4.58
CA PRO A 201 -11.52 -2.23 4.92
C PRO A 201 -11.65 -0.86 5.59
N ASP A 202 -12.30 -0.79 6.75
CA ASP A 202 -12.58 0.44 7.49
C ASP A 202 -12.00 0.45 8.91
N GLY A 203 -11.21 -0.57 9.27
CA GLY A 203 -10.67 -0.69 10.63
C GLY A 203 -9.49 -1.64 10.79
N LEU A 204 -9.11 -1.82 12.05
CA LEU A 204 -8.07 -2.74 12.51
C LEU A 204 -8.58 -4.20 12.50
N PRO A 205 -7.69 -5.21 12.57
CA PRO A 205 -8.11 -6.61 12.60
C PRO A 205 -9.02 -6.92 13.78
N VAL A 206 -10.09 -7.68 13.52
CA VAL A 206 -11.12 -8.05 14.52
C VAL A 206 -10.66 -9.16 15.44
N SER A 207 -9.70 -9.97 15.03
CA SER A 207 -9.05 -10.96 15.89
C SER A 207 -7.64 -11.22 15.39
N GLY A 208 -6.81 -11.81 16.23
CA GLY A 208 -5.46 -12.19 15.83
C GLY A 208 -4.71 -12.89 16.93
N HIS A 209 -3.65 -13.56 16.48
CA HIS A 209 -2.61 -14.14 17.29
C HIS A 209 -1.27 -13.60 16.76
N ALA A 210 -0.49 -12.98 17.63
CA ALA A 210 0.82 -12.46 17.27
C ALA A 210 1.86 -12.86 18.30
N THR A 211 3.03 -13.27 17.81
CA THR A 211 4.21 -13.52 18.62
C THR A 211 5.29 -12.53 18.25
N ALA A 212 5.89 -11.88 19.24
CA ALA A 212 7.00 -10.97 19.07
C ALA A 212 8.18 -11.39 19.95
N THR A 213 9.39 -11.31 19.40
CA THR A 213 10.63 -11.43 20.18
C THR A 213 11.27 -10.04 20.26
N LEU A 214 11.58 -9.60 21.48
CA LEU A 214 12.17 -8.30 21.75
C LEU A 214 13.27 -8.38 22.82
N ASN A 215 14.11 -7.37 22.84
CA ASN A 215 15.11 -7.16 23.90
C ASN A 215 14.62 -6.02 24.80
N LEU A 216 14.59 -6.25 26.12
CA LEU A 216 14.18 -5.23 27.09
C LEU A 216 15.42 -4.71 27.82
N PRO A 217 15.58 -3.39 28.00
CA PRO A 217 16.75 -2.83 28.71
C PRO A 217 16.94 -3.36 30.15
N GLN A 218 15.86 -3.82 30.78
CA GLN A 218 15.85 -4.32 32.16
C GLN A 218 16.00 -5.84 32.26
N GLU A 219 15.91 -6.57 31.14
CA GLU A 219 16.09 -8.03 31.10
C GLU A 219 17.33 -8.38 30.30
N PRO A 220 18.31 -9.11 30.87
CA PRO A 220 19.51 -9.52 30.13
C PRO A 220 19.19 -10.56 29.05
N SER A 221 18.04 -11.22 29.14
CA SER A 221 17.59 -12.26 28.20
C SER A 221 16.58 -11.73 27.18
N LEU A 222 16.46 -12.43 26.05
CA LEU A 222 15.40 -12.12 25.09
C LEU A 222 14.05 -12.47 25.69
N VAL A 223 13.06 -11.66 25.34
CA VAL A 223 11.71 -11.77 25.84
C VAL A 223 10.78 -12.07 24.67
N ASP A 224 9.92 -13.04 24.86
CA ASP A 224 8.86 -13.40 23.91
C ASP A 224 7.53 -12.85 24.43
N ALA A 225 6.84 -12.10 23.58
CA ALA A 225 5.52 -11.53 23.85
C ALA A 225 4.49 -12.20 22.92
N GLU A 226 3.39 -12.65 23.51
CA GLU A 226 2.27 -13.27 22.82
C GLU A 226 1.03 -12.42 23.03
N LEU A 227 0.37 -12.05 21.93
CA LEU A 227 -0.84 -11.25 21.92
C LEU A 227 -1.93 -12.01 21.20
N ASP A 228 -2.98 -12.35 21.94
CA ASP A 228 -4.19 -12.96 21.43
C ASP A 228 -5.38 -12.06 21.67
N TRP A 229 -6.24 -11.89 20.66
CA TRP A 229 -7.48 -11.14 20.83
C TRP A 229 -8.60 -11.61 19.94
N GLN A 230 -9.81 -11.34 20.41
CA GLN A 230 -11.03 -11.49 19.65
C GLN A 230 -11.95 -10.30 19.96
N GLU A 231 -12.42 -9.68 18.90
CA GLU A 231 -13.23 -8.47 18.87
C GLU A 231 -12.60 -7.34 19.70
N ASN A 232 -13.10 -7.17 20.92
CA ASN A 232 -12.75 -6.05 21.78
C ASN A 232 -12.08 -6.50 23.09
N SER A 233 -11.62 -7.74 23.17
CA SER A 233 -10.89 -8.25 24.32
C SER A 233 -9.73 -9.14 23.90
N GLY A 234 -8.69 -9.19 24.72
CA GLY A 234 -7.52 -10.02 24.47
C GLY A 234 -6.63 -10.15 25.69
N GLN A 235 -5.47 -10.75 25.49
CA GLN A 235 -4.48 -10.98 26.52
C GLN A 235 -3.09 -10.77 25.93
N LEU A 236 -2.24 -10.06 26.65
CA LEU A 236 -0.83 -9.92 26.35
C LEU A 236 -0.03 -10.67 27.42
N ILE A 237 0.73 -11.66 27.00
CA ILE A 237 1.62 -12.43 27.88
C ILE A 237 3.06 -12.14 27.44
N VAL A 238 3.94 -11.90 28.40
CA VAL A 238 5.37 -11.64 28.16
C VAL A 238 6.19 -12.58 29.02
N LEU A 239 7.06 -13.34 28.38
CA LEU A 239 7.84 -14.42 28.99
C LEU A 239 9.34 -14.15 28.75
N ALA A 240 10.15 -14.24 29.80
CA ALA A 240 11.60 -14.33 29.62
C ALA A 240 11.91 -15.69 29.00
N ARG A 241 12.72 -15.74 27.94
CA ARG A 241 13.04 -17.03 27.30
C ARG A 241 13.80 -17.99 28.24
N ASP A 242 14.44 -17.42 29.25
CA ASP A 242 15.32 -18.12 30.19
C ASP A 242 14.59 -18.53 31.48
N ASN A 243 13.38 -17.99 31.72
CA ASN A 243 12.61 -18.21 32.93
C ASN A 243 11.13 -18.39 32.59
N GLY A 244 10.55 -19.54 32.94
CA GLY A 244 9.19 -19.92 32.52
C GLY A 244 8.06 -19.14 33.20
N ASP A 245 8.37 -18.27 34.15
CA ASP A 245 7.38 -17.41 34.79
C ASP A 245 7.08 -16.18 33.92
N PRO A 246 5.80 -15.84 33.69
CA PRO A 246 5.45 -14.65 32.91
C PRO A 246 5.90 -13.39 33.65
N LEU A 247 6.71 -12.58 32.96
CA LEU A 247 7.11 -11.24 33.40
C LEU A 247 5.92 -10.28 33.40
N LEU A 248 4.95 -10.53 32.52
CA LEU A 248 3.77 -9.71 32.35
C LEU A 248 2.63 -10.58 31.83
N ASP A 249 1.46 -10.44 32.43
CA ASP A 249 0.22 -11.02 31.94
C ASP A 249 -0.87 -9.95 32.08
N LEU A 250 -1.33 -9.39 30.96
CA LEU A 250 -2.31 -8.31 30.93
C LEU A 250 -3.52 -8.72 30.09
N PRO A 251 -4.59 -9.21 30.75
CA PRO A 251 -5.91 -9.27 30.14
C PRO A 251 -6.42 -7.85 29.90
N TRP A 252 -6.94 -7.61 28.71
CA TRP A 252 -7.46 -6.29 28.35
C TRP A 252 -8.80 -6.38 27.64
N GLN A 253 -9.59 -5.32 27.79
CA GLN A 253 -10.84 -5.11 27.09
C GLN A 253 -10.93 -3.65 26.65
N ILE A 254 -11.26 -3.43 25.38
CA ILE A 254 -11.42 -2.12 24.78
C ILE A 254 -12.89 -1.82 24.48
N THR A 255 -13.28 -0.59 24.71
CA THR A 255 -14.53 0.01 24.22
C THR A 255 -14.17 1.24 23.41
N ARG A 256 -15.14 1.89 22.75
CA ARG A 256 -14.87 3.11 21.97
C ARG A 256 -14.22 4.25 22.79
N GLN A 257 -14.33 4.21 24.12
CA GLN A 257 -13.91 5.31 24.99
C GLN A 257 -12.84 4.89 26.00
N GLN A 258 -12.67 3.60 26.27
CA GLN A 258 -11.84 3.13 27.37
C GLN A 258 -11.18 1.80 27.07
N LEU A 259 -9.88 1.72 27.36
CA LEU A 259 -9.14 0.48 27.51
C LEU A 259 -9.12 0.13 29.01
N THR A 260 -9.56 -1.08 29.35
CA THR A 260 -9.54 -1.62 30.71
C THR A 260 -8.57 -2.79 30.74
N VAL A 261 -7.68 -2.79 31.72
CA VAL A 261 -6.79 -3.92 32.03
C VAL A 261 -7.23 -4.43 33.40
N SER A 262 -7.65 -5.68 33.47
CA SER A 262 -8.13 -6.31 34.70
C SER A 262 -7.25 -7.49 35.06
N ASP A 263 -6.98 -7.69 36.34
CA ASP A 263 -6.28 -8.87 36.86
C ASP A 263 -4.87 -9.09 36.29
N GLY A 264 -4.20 -8.00 35.91
CA GLY A 264 -2.84 -8.03 35.39
C GLY A 264 -1.82 -8.52 36.43
N ARG A 265 -0.84 -9.30 35.99
CA ARG A 265 0.29 -9.79 36.80
C ARG A 265 1.61 -9.27 36.22
N TRP A 266 2.55 -8.90 37.08
CA TRP A 266 3.89 -8.41 36.73
C TRP A 266 4.89 -8.76 37.83
#